data_AF-G8C3R3-F1
#
_entry.id   AF-G8C3R3-F1
#
_cell.length_a   1.000
_cell.length_b   1.000
_cell.length_c   1.000
_cell.angle_alpha   90.00
_cell.angle_beta   90.00
_cell.angle_gamma   90.00
#
_symmetry.space_group_name_H-M   'P 1'
#
loop_
_entity.id
_entity.type
_entity.pdbx_description
1 polymer ?
#
loop_
_entity_poly.entity_id
_entity_poly.type
_entity_poly.pdbx_seq_one_letter_code
_entity_poly.pdbx_strand_id
1 'polypeptide(L)'
;MFFLLKWCLGIALIAGLSSAVAVPVVVNSRQAVGPTTSRDVNHTQSVSVNMCGDTETASNALEFGTGSLGGVCWNAGDTIQASSDGQNISKALQSAWGSASFAALGLEGMTDYCDSSGTEDSKEEDEDGDNQGYLTLWKGTGSSCNGTEYLRLGNSSNTFLKKKKEASNAQWKTWLCVGDCWEGTGFNSGSSTTQASVKEKQNSWSELKYYKQTEGLSV
;
A
#
# COMPACT_ATOMS: atom_id res chain seq x y z
N MET A 1 13.68 -33.28 -42.52
CA MET A 1 12.70 -33.91 -43.41
C MET A 1 12.06 -35.12 -42.72
N PHE A 2 11.42 -34.87 -41.58
CA PHE A 2 10.52 -35.78 -40.87
C PHE A 2 9.20 -35.01 -40.75
N PHE A 3 8.37 -35.10 -41.79
CA PHE A 3 7.08 -35.78 -41.73
C PHE A 3 6.11 -35.05 -40.77
N LEU A 4 5.52 -33.90 -41.15
CA LEU A 4 4.33 -33.79 -42.03
C LEU A 4 3.19 -34.78 -41.71
N LEU A 5 3.03 -35.18 -40.44
CA LEU A 5 1.99 -36.15 -40.05
C LEU A 5 1.37 -35.88 -38.66
N LYS A 6 1.19 -34.60 -38.30
CA LYS A 6 0.41 -34.19 -37.13
C LYS A 6 -0.53 -33.02 -37.41
N TRP A 7 -0.94 -32.88 -38.66
CA TRP A 7 -2.17 -32.21 -39.05
C TRP A 7 -3.17 -33.30 -39.44
N CYS A 8 -4.45 -33.08 -39.12
CA CYS A 8 -5.59 -34.01 -39.25
C CYS A 8 -5.85 -34.87 -38.02
N LEU A 9 -6.52 -34.30 -37.00
CA LEU A 9 -7.85 -34.74 -36.56
C LEU A 9 -8.26 -33.89 -35.35
N GLY A 10 -9.37 -33.14 -35.47
CA GLY A 10 -9.94 -32.43 -34.32
C GLY A 10 -10.83 -31.24 -34.65
N ILE A 11 -11.51 -31.24 -35.81
CA ILE A 11 -12.62 -30.32 -36.08
C ILE A 11 -13.88 -30.97 -35.51
N ALA A 12 -14.45 -30.41 -34.43
CA ALA A 12 -15.83 -30.67 -34.05
C ALA A 12 -16.42 -29.50 -33.22
N LEU A 13 -17.31 -28.76 -33.90
CA LEU A 13 -18.58 -28.19 -33.42
C LEU A 13 -18.55 -26.99 -32.46
N ILE A 14 -18.61 -25.80 -33.08
CA ILE A 14 -19.21 -24.59 -32.53
C ILE A 14 -20.70 -24.61 -32.91
N ALA A 15 -21.58 -24.81 -31.94
CA ALA A 15 -23.00 -24.45 -32.05
C ALA A 15 -23.60 -24.29 -30.65
N GLY A 16 -24.15 -23.10 -30.35
CA GLY A 16 -24.97 -22.91 -29.14
C GLY A 16 -24.75 -21.60 -28.40
N LEU A 17 -24.73 -20.45 -29.08
CA LEU A 17 -25.01 -19.18 -28.41
C LEU A 17 -26.53 -19.01 -28.36
N SER A 18 -27.14 -19.52 -27.29
CA SER A 18 -28.51 -19.17 -26.91
C SER A 18 -28.53 -17.70 -26.49
N SER A 19 -29.26 -16.89 -27.25
CA SER A 19 -29.61 -15.52 -26.92
C SER A 19 -30.58 -15.49 -25.74
N ALA A 20 -30.05 -15.38 -24.52
CA ALA A 20 -30.85 -15.01 -23.36
C ALA A 20 -31.02 -13.48 -23.33
N VAL A 21 -32.16 -13.01 -23.83
CA VAL A 21 -32.57 -11.61 -23.72
C VAL A 21 -33.13 -11.42 -22.30
N ALA A 22 -32.37 -10.78 -21.42
CA ALA A 22 -32.84 -10.41 -20.09
C ALA A 22 -33.86 -9.28 -20.21
N VAL A 23 -35.12 -9.58 -19.91
CA VAL A 23 -36.19 -8.58 -19.74
C VAL A 23 -35.94 -7.84 -18.42
N PRO A 24 -35.84 -6.50 -18.40
CA PRO A 24 -35.80 -5.78 -17.13
C PRO A 24 -37.19 -5.81 -16.52
N VAL A 25 -37.35 -6.59 -15.43
CA VAL A 25 -38.50 -6.46 -14.55
C VAL A 25 -38.27 -5.22 -13.68
N VAL A 26 -38.99 -4.15 -13.98
CA VAL A 26 -39.09 -2.99 -13.10
C VAL A 26 -39.95 -3.40 -11.91
N VAL A 27 -39.32 -3.88 -10.84
CA VAL A 27 -40.00 -4.08 -9.56
C VAL A 27 -40.12 -2.73 -8.87
N ASN A 28 -41.25 -2.06 -9.09
CA ASN A 28 -41.68 -0.94 -8.28
C ASN A 28 -42.27 -1.48 -6.97
N SER A 29 -41.42 -1.81 -5.99
CA SER A 29 -41.88 -2.14 -4.64
C SER A 29 -42.09 -0.85 -3.86
N ARG A 30 -43.35 -0.43 -3.82
CA ARG A 30 -43.84 0.53 -2.83
C ARG A 30 -43.57 0.02 -1.42
N GLN A 31 -42.97 0.90 -0.61
CA GLN A 31 -42.98 0.95 0.85
C GLN A 31 -43.63 -0.24 1.59
N ALA A 32 -42.77 -1.03 2.23
CA ALA A 32 -43.10 -1.67 3.49
C ALA A 32 -42.14 -1.09 4.54
N VAL A 33 -42.68 -0.26 5.42
CA VAL A 33 -42.01 0.14 6.67
C VAL A 33 -41.98 -1.10 7.56
N GLY A 34 -40.91 -1.88 7.41
CA GLY A 34 -40.51 -2.93 8.35
C GLY A 34 -39.50 -2.38 9.35
N PRO A 35 -39.40 -2.95 10.55
CA PRO A 35 -38.55 -2.41 11.60
C PRO A 35 -37.10 -2.42 11.10
N THR A 36 -36.48 -1.25 11.14
CA THR A 36 -35.04 -1.07 11.00
C THR A 36 -34.38 -1.93 12.07
N THR A 37 -34.02 -3.16 11.71
CA THR A 37 -32.88 -3.80 12.33
C THR A 37 -31.70 -2.93 11.90
N SER A 38 -31.30 -2.01 12.81
CA SER A 38 -29.98 -1.41 12.76
C SER A 38 -29.01 -2.58 12.64
N ARG A 39 -28.59 -2.83 11.41
CA ARG A 39 -27.36 -3.53 11.15
C ARG A 39 -26.35 -2.63 11.83
N ASP A 40 -25.84 -3.08 12.99
CA ASP A 40 -24.66 -2.50 13.59
C ASP A 40 -23.61 -2.51 12.48
N VAL A 41 -23.51 -1.37 11.80
CA VAL A 41 -22.32 -1.00 11.06
C VAL A 41 -21.31 -0.94 12.18
N ASN A 42 -20.55 -2.02 12.33
CA ASN A 42 -19.44 -2.10 13.24
C ASN A 42 -18.59 -0.87 12.92
N HIS A 43 -18.77 0.19 13.70
CA HIS A 43 -18.17 1.48 13.46
C HIS A 43 -16.74 1.27 13.91
N THR A 44 -15.92 0.71 13.03
CA THR A 44 -14.47 0.72 13.16
C THR A 44 -14.13 2.18 13.35
N GLN A 45 -13.84 2.56 14.60
CA GLN A 45 -13.48 3.93 14.95
C GLN A 45 -12.37 4.35 14.00
N SER A 46 -12.70 5.30 13.12
CA SER A 46 -11.77 5.79 12.12
C SER A 46 -10.72 6.60 12.86
N VAL A 47 -9.48 6.10 12.90
CA VAL A 47 -8.37 6.88 13.44
C VAL A 47 -8.11 8.05 12.52
N SER A 48 -8.00 9.27 13.06
CA SER A 48 -7.57 10.45 12.31
C SER A 48 -6.05 10.52 12.38
N VAL A 49 -5.36 10.66 11.25
CA VAL A 49 -3.89 10.71 11.22
C VAL A 49 -3.40 12.01 10.58
N ASN A 50 -2.77 12.89 11.36
CA ASN A 50 -2.30 14.21 10.91
C ASN A 50 -0.80 14.37 11.12
N MET A 51 -0.16 15.34 10.45
CA MET A 51 1.22 15.69 10.80
C MET A 51 1.24 16.37 12.18
N CYS A 52 2.21 16.03 13.03
CA CYS A 52 2.32 16.67 14.34
C CYS A 52 2.63 18.17 14.20
N GLY A 53 1.99 18.99 15.03
CA GLY A 53 2.39 20.39 15.22
C GLY A 53 3.65 20.53 16.07
N ASP A 54 4.24 21.73 16.09
CA ASP A 54 5.49 22.03 16.81
C ASP A 54 5.43 21.77 18.34
N THR A 55 4.22 21.67 18.90
CA THR A 55 3.95 21.52 20.34
C THR A 55 3.52 20.11 20.77
N GLU A 56 3.36 19.14 19.85
CA GLU A 56 2.71 17.84 20.14
C GLU A 56 3.66 16.71 20.56
N THR A 57 4.95 16.97 20.77
CA THR A 57 5.99 15.94 20.93
C THR A 57 6.17 15.35 22.33
N ALA A 58 5.27 15.63 23.28
CA ALA A 58 5.47 15.25 24.70
C ALA A 58 4.92 13.87 25.12
N SER A 59 4.33 13.07 24.21
CA SER A 59 3.77 11.75 24.56
C SER A 59 4.67 10.57 24.16
N ASN A 60 4.47 9.41 24.78
CA ASN A 60 5.16 8.17 24.41
C ASN A 60 4.85 7.82 22.95
N ALA A 61 5.87 7.42 22.20
CA ALA A 61 5.71 7.02 20.80
C ALA A 61 4.77 5.81 20.69
N LEU A 62 3.85 5.86 19.73
CA LEU A 62 2.93 4.80 19.36
C LEU A 62 3.53 3.96 18.22
N GLU A 63 3.16 2.70 18.20
CA GLU A 63 3.46 1.82 17.08
C GLU A 63 2.40 1.98 15.97
N PHE A 64 2.82 1.85 14.72
CA PHE A 64 1.91 1.99 13.58
C PHE A 64 0.79 0.94 13.64
N GLY A 65 -0.46 1.39 13.51
CA GLY A 65 -1.64 0.53 13.52
C GLY A 65 -2.01 -0.02 14.90
N THR A 66 -1.38 0.46 15.98
CA THR A 66 -1.79 0.09 17.34
C THR A 66 -2.90 0.99 17.87
N GLY A 67 -3.94 0.36 18.43
CA GLY A 67 -5.04 1.03 19.13
C GLY A 67 -6.17 1.58 18.25
N SER A 68 -7.35 1.70 18.86
CA SER A 68 -8.57 2.31 18.29
C SER A 68 -8.67 3.82 18.62
N LEU A 69 -7.55 4.46 18.94
CA LEU A 69 -7.53 5.66 19.79
C LEU A 69 -7.60 6.94 18.96
N GLY A 70 -8.82 7.41 18.66
CA GLY A 70 -9.08 8.82 18.28
C GLY A 70 -8.11 9.42 17.23
N GLY A 71 -7.50 10.57 17.56
CA GLY A 71 -6.51 11.25 16.73
C GLY A 71 -5.07 10.82 17.02
N VAL A 72 -4.31 10.60 15.96
CA VAL A 72 -2.88 10.30 15.96
C VAL A 72 -2.17 11.37 15.13
N CYS A 73 -0.98 11.79 15.58
CA CYS A 73 -0.10 12.58 14.75
C CYS A 73 1.18 11.81 14.38
N TRP A 74 1.75 12.12 13.22
CA TRP A 74 3.01 11.54 12.75
C TRP A 74 4.09 12.62 12.57
N ASN A 75 5.34 12.23 12.76
CA ASN A 75 6.51 13.07 12.55
C ASN A 75 7.66 12.22 11.93
N ALA A 76 8.38 12.78 10.96
CA ALA A 76 9.52 12.17 10.27
C ALA A 76 10.88 12.78 10.70
N GLY A 77 10.91 13.49 11.83
CA GLY A 77 12.02 14.32 12.28
C GLY A 77 12.08 15.69 11.60
N ASP A 78 13.04 16.52 12.05
CA ASP A 78 13.21 17.92 11.64
C ASP A 78 13.48 18.08 10.13
N THR A 79 13.99 17.03 9.48
CA THR A 79 14.43 17.08 8.08
C THR A 79 13.27 17.01 7.07
N ILE A 80 12.08 16.54 7.48
CA ILE A 80 10.99 16.18 6.54
C ILE A 80 9.64 16.91 6.82
N GLN A 81 9.61 17.87 7.75
CA GLN A 81 8.39 18.64 8.04
C GLN A 81 7.89 19.52 6.86
N ALA A 82 8.68 19.70 5.80
CA ALA A 82 8.38 20.60 4.68
C ALA A 82 7.93 19.92 3.37
N SER A 83 7.48 18.66 3.40
CA SER A 83 6.93 18.07 2.17
C SER A 83 5.54 18.64 1.88
N SER A 84 5.33 19.13 0.66
CA SER A 84 3.99 19.52 0.15
C SER A 84 2.99 18.35 0.17
N ASP A 85 3.49 17.14 0.38
CA ASP A 85 2.73 15.89 0.41
C ASP A 85 2.18 15.54 1.80
N GLY A 86 2.33 16.40 2.82
CA GLY A 86 1.87 16.12 4.19
C GLY A 86 0.43 15.60 4.28
N GLN A 87 -0.50 16.19 3.53
CA GLN A 87 -1.89 15.72 3.47
C GLN A 87 -2.03 14.33 2.81
N ASN A 88 -1.26 14.08 1.75
CA ASN A 88 -1.25 12.78 1.06
C ASN A 88 -0.64 11.68 1.95
N ILE A 89 0.42 12.01 2.69
CA ILE A 89 1.03 11.14 3.68
C ILE A 89 0.02 10.79 4.77
N SER A 90 -0.62 11.79 5.36
CA SER A 90 -1.69 11.61 6.36
C SER A 90 -2.81 10.72 5.84
N LYS A 91 -3.32 10.97 4.63
CA LYS A 91 -4.38 10.18 4.01
C LYS A 91 -3.95 8.71 3.82
N ALA A 92 -2.72 8.48 3.36
CA ALA A 92 -2.18 7.14 3.19
C ALA A 92 -2.05 6.40 4.52
N LEU A 93 -1.45 7.05 5.53
CA LEU A 93 -1.25 6.47 6.86
C LEU A 93 -2.57 6.20 7.57
N GLN A 94 -3.54 7.11 7.47
CA GLN A 94 -4.90 6.93 7.97
C GLN A 94 -5.59 5.73 7.31
N SER A 95 -5.52 5.63 5.99
CA SER A 95 -6.15 4.53 5.25
C SER A 95 -5.50 3.18 5.56
N ALA A 96 -4.20 3.20 5.88
CA ALA A 96 -3.44 2.04 6.28
C ALA A 96 -3.48 1.75 7.79
N TRP A 97 -4.10 2.63 8.60
CA TRP A 97 -4.11 2.52 10.06
C TRP A 97 -4.97 1.34 10.49
N GLY A 98 -4.32 0.23 10.83
CA GLY A 98 -5.00 -1.04 11.11
C GLY A 98 -5.26 -1.90 9.87
N SER A 99 -4.86 -1.46 8.67
CA SER A 99 -4.77 -2.34 7.50
C SER A 99 -3.49 -3.16 7.55
N ALA A 100 -3.58 -4.42 7.12
CA ALA A 100 -2.43 -5.27 6.94
C ALA A 100 -1.48 -4.74 5.85
N SER A 101 -1.97 -3.94 4.88
CA SER A 101 -1.25 -3.66 3.64
C SER A 101 -1.52 -2.25 3.06
N PHE A 102 -0.48 -1.62 2.51
CA PHE A 102 -0.55 -0.51 1.55
C PHE A 102 -1.06 -0.96 0.19
N ALA A 103 -0.79 -2.23 -0.16
CA ALA A 103 -1.41 -2.82 -1.33
C ALA A 103 -2.93 -2.88 -1.13
N ALA A 104 -3.65 -2.46 -2.17
CA ALA A 104 -5.11 -2.32 -2.19
C ALA A 104 -5.73 -1.11 -1.45
N LEU A 105 -4.94 -0.09 -1.06
CA LEU A 105 -5.54 1.16 -0.54
C LEU A 105 -6.37 1.90 -1.60
N GLY A 106 -6.09 1.69 -2.90
CA GLY A 106 -6.86 2.27 -4.00
C GLY A 106 -6.87 3.81 -4.01
N LEU A 107 -5.87 4.45 -3.40
CA LEU A 107 -5.80 5.90 -3.27
C LEU A 107 -5.38 6.52 -4.60
N GLU A 108 -6.21 7.41 -5.11
CA GLU A 108 -5.96 8.13 -6.35
C GLU A 108 -4.60 8.85 -6.32
N GLY A 109 -3.85 8.72 -7.41
CA GLY A 109 -2.53 9.33 -7.57
C GLY A 109 -1.41 8.63 -6.78
N MET A 110 -1.71 7.57 -6.04
CA MET A 110 -0.69 6.78 -5.34
C MET A 110 -0.46 5.45 -6.06
N THR A 111 0.77 4.96 -6.01
CA THR A 111 1.12 3.65 -6.59
C THR A 111 1.85 2.83 -5.55
N ASP A 112 1.29 1.68 -5.22
CA ASP A 112 1.91 0.71 -4.33
C ASP A 112 2.86 -0.22 -5.08
N TYR A 113 3.92 -0.61 -4.40
CA TYR A 113 4.90 -1.58 -4.84
C TYR A 113 5.20 -2.56 -3.70
N CYS A 114 5.43 -3.81 -4.04
CA CYS A 114 5.81 -4.87 -3.12
C CYS A 114 7.19 -5.39 -3.48
N ASP A 115 8.07 -5.45 -2.49
CA ASP A 115 9.32 -6.19 -2.56
C ASP A 115 9.06 -7.64 -2.16
N SER A 116 9.22 -8.56 -3.11
CA SER A 116 9.00 -9.99 -2.90
C SER A 116 10.19 -10.69 -2.25
N SER A 117 11.31 -10.02 -1.96
CA SER A 117 12.50 -10.64 -1.36
C SER A 117 12.28 -11.19 0.07
N GLY A 118 11.07 -11.05 0.61
CA GLY A 118 10.64 -11.56 1.92
C GLY A 118 10.20 -13.02 1.95
N THR A 119 10.05 -13.71 0.81
CA THR A 119 9.91 -15.17 0.81
C THR A 119 11.26 -15.82 1.05
N GLU A 120 11.34 -16.77 1.98
CA GLU A 120 12.58 -17.54 2.27
C GLU A 120 13.20 -18.15 1.00
N ASP A 121 12.38 -18.42 -0.02
CA ASP A 121 12.77 -18.92 -1.34
C ASP A 121 13.41 -17.88 -2.28
N SER A 122 13.41 -16.59 -1.91
CA SER A 122 14.00 -15.50 -2.72
C SER A 122 15.28 -14.92 -2.11
N LYS A 123 15.76 -15.52 -1.01
CA LYS A 123 17.17 -15.42 -0.61
C LYS A 123 17.96 -16.49 -1.35
N GLU A 124 17.85 -16.55 -2.67
CA GLU A 124 18.96 -17.14 -3.41
C GLU A 124 20.16 -16.27 -3.08
N GLU A 125 21.07 -16.87 -2.33
CA GLU A 125 22.33 -16.31 -1.94
C GLU A 125 23.04 -15.93 -3.24
N ASP A 126 23.02 -14.64 -3.58
CA ASP A 126 23.97 -14.06 -4.51
C ASP A 126 25.35 -14.17 -3.85
N GLU A 127 25.95 -15.37 -3.94
CA GLU A 127 27.31 -15.69 -3.49
C GLU A 127 28.36 -14.90 -4.31
N ASP A 128 27.96 -14.24 -5.39
CA ASP A 128 28.75 -13.26 -6.12
C ASP A 128 28.40 -11.85 -5.63
N GLY A 129 29.32 -11.22 -4.89
CA GLY A 129 29.14 -9.97 -4.14
C GLY A 129 28.76 -8.69 -4.92
N ASP A 130 28.32 -8.80 -6.17
CA ASP A 130 28.03 -7.67 -7.06
C ASP A 130 26.59 -7.11 -6.92
N ASN A 131 25.64 -7.88 -6.35
CA ASN A 131 24.22 -7.48 -6.25
C ASN A 131 23.74 -7.10 -4.83
N GLN A 132 24.64 -6.88 -3.87
CA GLN A 132 24.25 -6.61 -2.49
C GLN A 132 23.35 -5.35 -2.35
N GLY A 133 22.11 -5.59 -1.90
CA GLY A 133 21.13 -4.56 -1.57
C GLY A 133 20.24 -4.09 -2.74
N TYR A 134 20.34 -4.72 -3.92
CA TYR A 134 19.37 -4.51 -4.98
C TYR A 134 18.10 -5.33 -4.76
N LEU A 135 16.96 -4.76 -5.14
CA LEU A 135 15.62 -5.30 -4.96
C LEU A 135 14.87 -5.25 -6.28
N THR A 136 13.85 -6.10 -6.40
CA THR A 136 12.84 -6.01 -7.47
C THR A 136 11.51 -5.63 -6.87
N LEU A 137 10.95 -4.49 -7.29
CA LEU A 137 9.66 -4.01 -6.83
C LEU A 137 8.57 -4.33 -7.84
N TRP A 138 7.51 -5.00 -7.39
CA TRP A 138 6.35 -5.32 -8.19
C TRP A 138 5.26 -4.33 -7.89
N LYS A 139 4.75 -3.63 -8.91
CA LYS A 139 3.59 -2.75 -8.77
C LYS A 139 2.41 -3.60 -8.28
N GLY A 140 1.76 -3.19 -7.20
CA GLY A 140 0.73 -4.01 -6.60
C GLY A 140 -0.51 -4.16 -7.49
N THR A 141 -1.05 -5.37 -7.48
CA THR A 141 -2.22 -5.77 -8.27
C THR A 141 -3.46 -6.03 -7.39
N GLY A 142 -3.44 -5.53 -6.14
CA GLY A 142 -4.55 -5.69 -5.18
C GLY A 142 -4.46 -6.93 -4.28
N SER A 143 -3.36 -7.68 -4.30
CA SER A 143 -3.08 -8.78 -3.35
C SER A 143 -2.19 -8.30 -2.19
N SER A 144 -2.27 -8.99 -1.04
CA SER A 144 -1.42 -8.71 0.13
C SER A 144 0.07 -8.87 -0.20
N CYS A 145 0.91 -7.93 0.27
CA CYS A 145 2.35 -8.03 0.16
C CYS A 145 2.91 -8.82 1.36
N ASN A 146 3.79 -9.80 1.10
CA ASN A 146 4.43 -10.60 2.15
C ASN A 146 5.77 -10.01 2.63
N GLY A 147 6.29 -8.99 1.93
CA GLY A 147 7.61 -8.38 2.19
C GLY A 147 7.53 -6.90 2.56
N THR A 148 8.47 -6.12 2.02
CA THR A 148 8.47 -4.67 2.23
C THR A 148 7.50 -4.01 1.25
N GLU A 149 6.61 -3.17 1.77
CA GLU A 149 5.67 -2.40 0.96
C GLU A 149 6.18 -0.97 0.77
N TYR A 150 6.02 -0.46 -0.43
CA TYR A 150 6.33 0.93 -0.78
C TYR A 150 5.09 1.56 -1.39
N LEU A 151 4.83 2.82 -1.07
CA LEU A 151 3.75 3.60 -1.63
C LEU A 151 4.32 4.91 -2.14
N ARG A 152 4.31 5.08 -3.46
CA ARG A 152 4.69 6.33 -4.12
C ARG A 152 3.53 7.32 -4.03
N LEU A 153 3.81 8.53 -3.53
CA LEU A 153 2.81 9.54 -3.22
C LEU A 153 2.69 10.57 -4.34
N GLY A 154 1.89 10.30 -5.38
CA GLY A 154 1.74 11.19 -6.52
C GLY A 154 2.46 10.66 -7.77
N ASN A 155 1.86 10.88 -8.94
CA ASN A 155 2.38 10.36 -10.21
C ASN A 155 3.72 11.01 -10.64
N SER A 156 3.99 12.23 -10.19
CA SER A 156 5.18 13.01 -10.50
C SER A 156 6.11 13.23 -9.30
N SER A 157 5.72 12.79 -8.10
CA SER A 157 6.57 12.95 -6.93
C SER A 157 7.66 11.87 -6.90
N ASN A 158 8.73 12.19 -6.19
CA ASN A 158 9.73 11.23 -5.74
C ASN A 158 9.56 10.95 -4.24
N THR A 159 8.34 11.10 -3.72
CA THR A 159 8.02 10.87 -2.31
C THR A 159 7.50 9.45 -2.14
N PHE A 160 8.07 8.73 -1.18
CA PHE A 160 7.70 7.35 -0.90
C PHE A 160 7.44 7.14 0.60
N LEU A 161 6.38 6.40 0.89
CA LEU A 161 6.22 5.72 2.16
C LEU A 161 6.70 4.30 2.03
N LYS A 162 7.37 3.79 3.06
CA LYS A 162 7.77 2.39 3.19
C LYS A 162 7.09 1.82 4.42
N LYS A 163 6.62 0.58 4.35
CA LYS A 163 6.11 -0.20 5.48
C LYS A 163 6.77 -1.57 5.48
N LYS A 164 7.30 -1.97 6.63
CA LYS A 164 8.00 -3.25 6.79
C LYS A 164 7.71 -3.84 8.16
N LYS A 165 7.54 -5.16 8.21
CA LYS A 165 7.44 -5.89 9.47
C LYS A 165 8.84 -6.08 10.04
N GLU A 166 9.05 -5.62 11.27
CA GLU A 166 10.30 -5.83 11.97
C GLU A 166 10.39 -7.27 12.46
N ALA A 167 11.48 -7.96 12.10
CA ALA A 167 11.65 -9.40 12.30
C ALA A 167 11.59 -9.82 13.78
N SER A 168 11.97 -8.93 14.71
CA SER A 168 12.06 -9.25 16.14
C SER A 168 10.71 -9.24 16.87
N ASN A 169 9.75 -8.40 16.45
CA ASN A 169 8.56 -8.12 17.25
C ASN A 169 7.25 -8.29 16.48
N ALA A 170 7.30 -8.69 15.21
CA ALA A 170 6.15 -8.73 14.31
C ALA A 170 5.41 -7.37 14.15
N GLN A 171 6.04 -6.27 14.58
CA GLN A 171 5.51 -4.91 14.53
C GLN A 171 5.75 -4.29 13.17
N TRP A 172 4.78 -3.49 12.71
CA TRP A 172 4.93 -2.72 11.48
C TRP A 172 5.63 -1.41 11.79
N LYS A 173 6.71 -1.15 11.07
CA LYS A 173 7.37 0.16 11.05
C LYS A 173 7.16 0.81 9.70
N THR A 174 7.26 2.12 9.70
CA THR A 174 7.03 2.94 8.52
C THR A 174 8.11 3.99 8.37
N TRP A 175 8.51 4.28 7.14
CA TRP A 175 9.50 5.29 6.82
C TRP A 175 8.97 6.20 5.71
N LEU A 176 9.51 7.41 5.68
CA LEU A 176 9.24 8.41 4.67
C LEU A 176 10.55 8.80 4.00
N CYS A 177 10.51 8.92 2.68
CA CYS A 177 11.57 9.52 1.89
C CYS A 177 10.97 10.57 0.96
N VAL A 178 11.59 11.76 0.91
CA VAL A 178 11.15 12.89 0.10
C VAL A 178 12.25 13.24 -0.89
N GLY A 179 12.20 12.59 -2.06
CA GLY A 179 13.21 12.72 -3.10
C GLY A 179 14.42 11.81 -2.89
N ASP A 180 15.07 11.44 -4.01
CA ASP A 180 16.35 10.72 -4.00
C ASP A 180 16.36 9.45 -3.11
N CYS A 181 15.27 8.69 -3.15
CA CYS A 181 15.02 7.51 -2.31
C CYS A 181 15.78 6.26 -2.75
N TRP A 182 16.28 6.28 -3.98
CA TRP A 182 16.82 5.13 -4.68
C TRP A 182 18.21 5.46 -5.21
N GLU A 183 19.12 4.49 -5.13
CA GLU A 183 20.44 4.55 -5.76
C GLU A 183 20.40 3.97 -7.18
N GLY A 184 21.25 4.52 -8.05
CA GLY A 184 21.43 4.06 -9.42
C GLY A 184 20.32 4.52 -10.38
N THR A 185 20.17 3.81 -11.50
CA THR A 185 19.19 4.12 -12.56
C THR A 185 17.88 3.33 -12.43
N GLY A 186 17.72 2.55 -11.36
CA GLY A 186 16.77 1.44 -11.29
C GLY A 186 15.29 1.84 -11.17
N PHE A 187 14.98 2.98 -10.54
CA PHE A 187 13.58 3.36 -10.33
C PHE A 187 13.08 4.23 -11.48
N ASN A 188 12.29 3.64 -12.37
CA ASN A 188 11.67 4.34 -13.48
C ASN A 188 10.16 4.42 -13.29
N SER A 189 9.65 5.62 -13.01
CA SER A 189 8.22 5.91 -12.79
C SER A 189 7.27 5.55 -13.94
N GLY A 190 7.77 4.99 -15.05
CA GLY A 190 6.96 4.53 -16.18
C GLY A 190 5.95 3.42 -15.83
N SER A 191 5.07 3.12 -16.77
CA SER A 191 3.94 2.18 -16.65
C SER A 191 4.33 0.70 -16.45
N SER A 192 5.60 0.41 -16.16
CA SER A 192 6.06 -0.95 -15.95
C SER A 192 5.40 -1.54 -14.71
N THR A 193 4.96 -2.80 -14.84
CA THR A 193 4.47 -3.61 -13.73
C THR A 193 5.56 -3.96 -12.72
N THR A 194 6.82 -3.79 -13.10
CA THR A 194 7.98 -4.19 -12.30
C THR A 194 9.11 -3.17 -12.41
N GLN A 195 9.80 -2.89 -11.31
CA GLN A 195 11.02 -2.09 -11.21
C GLN A 195 12.15 -3.01 -10.76
N ALA A 196 12.97 -3.46 -11.70
CA ALA A 196 14.09 -4.34 -11.42
C ALA A 196 15.32 -3.54 -10.96
N SER A 197 16.14 -4.15 -10.10
CA SER A 197 17.45 -3.63 -9.70
C SER A 197 17.38 -2.22 -9.11
N VAL A 198 16.45 -1.98 -8.18
CA VAL A 198 16.43 -0.76 -7.37
C VAL A 198 17.14 -0.99 -6.05
N LYS A 199 17.88 0.00 -5.56
CA LYS A 199 18.54 -0.08 -4.26
C LYS A 199 18.10 1.11 -3.42
N GLU A 200 17.72 0.87 -2.16
CA GLU A 200 17.39 1.96 -1.25
C GLU A 200 18.62 2.84 -1.03
N LYS A 201 18.47 4.16 -1.21
CA LYS A 201 19.53 5.10 -0.84
C LYS A 201 19.61 5.22 0.68
N GLN A 202 20.73 4.80 1.24
CA GLN A 202 20.92 4.86 2.69
C GLN A 202 20.85 6.33 3.16
N ASN A 203 20.23 6.55 4.32
CA ASN A 203 20.00 7.88 4.94
C ASN A 203 18.96 8.79 4.27
N SER A 204 18.40 8.43 3.10
CA SER A 204 17.26 9.17 2.51
C SER A 204 15.92 8.83 3.17
N TRP A 205 15.88 7.76 3.97
CA TRP A 205 14.67 7.24 4.61
C TRP A 205 14.64 7.61 6.10
N SER A 206 13.65 8.39 6.51
CA SER A 206 13.40 8.71 7.91
C SER A 206 12.28 7.84 8.47
N GLU A 207 12.51 7.24 9.64
CA GLU A 207 11.47 6.50 10.35
C GLU A 207 10.37 7.47 10.84
N LEU A 208 9.12 7.10 10.59
CA LEU A 208 7.97 7.84 11.09
C LEU A 208 7.70 7.45 12.53
N LYS A 209 7.55 8.47 13.38
CA LYS A 209 7.13 8.33 14.78
C LYS A 209 5.69 8.79 14.90
N TYR A 210 4.94 8.07 15.73
CA TYR A 210 3.52 8.34 15.96
C TYR A 210 3.27 8.74 17.39
N TYR A 211 2.32 9.64 17.60
CA TYR A 211 1.98 10.16 18.92
C TYR A 211 0.47 10.27 19.02
N LYS A 212 -0.07 10.06 20.22
CA LYS A 212 -1.48 10.32 20.46
C LYS A 212 -1.71 11.83 20.37
N GLN A 213 -2.66 12.27 19.56
CA GLN A 213 -3.10 13.66 19.66
C GLN A 213 -3.78 13.84 21.01
N THR A 214 -3.24 14.75 21.80
CA THR A 214 -3.91 15.17 23.02
C THR A 214 -5.13 15.96 22.56
N GLU A 215 -6.34 15.53 22.91
CA GLU A 215 -7.54 16.32 22.65
C GLU A 215 -7.38 17.66 23.37
N GLY A 216 -6.91 18.66 22.63
CA GLY A 216 -6.88 20.04 23.09
C GLY A 216 -8.32 20.52 23.13
N LEU A 217 -8.81 20.79 24.35
CA LEU A 217 -9.93 21.68 24.61
C LEU A 217 -9.89 22.82 23.59
N SER A 218 -10.90 22.85 22.72
CA SER A 218 -11.20 24.05 21.96
C SER A 218 -11.38 25.18 22.97
N VAL A 219 -10.54 26.20 22.88
CA VAL A 219 -10.78 27.50 23.51
C VAL A 219 -11.60 28.33 22.54
#